data_AF-A0A7K3XNR7-F1
#
_entry.id   AF-A0A7K3XNR7-F1
#
_cell.length_a   1.000
_cell.length_b   1.000
_cell.length_c   1.000
_cell.angle_alpha   90.00
_cell.angle_beta   90.00
_cell.angle_gamma   90.00
#
_symmetry.space_group_name_H-M   'P 1'
#
loop_
_entity.id
_entity.type
_entity.pdbx_description
1 polymer ?
#
loop_
_entity_poly.entity_id
_entity_poly.type
_entity_poly.pdbx_seq_one_letter_code
_entity_poly.pdbx_strand_id
1 'polypeptide(L)'
;YRYAFNNELKAKYKEAIIDHWKIERPEKEGAWNIFTAMVSDEFDLKEAIWYLQEHPMDMINWDIMNSQRKDIGFIAPNFRNQTLKEVLPPDERPIQRHNGNMFNIDRKGGNGNGEESAGDIWLLPYWMGRYLGVISGSVTGNEKVKK
;
A
#
# COMPACT_ATOMS: atom_id res chain seq x y z
N TYR A 1 -8.86 12.68 17.31
CA TYR A 1 -9.65 12.56 16.06
C TYR A 1 -10.61 13.71 16.01
N ARG A 2 -10.32 14.70 15.18
CA ARG A 2 -11.17 15.90 15.03
C ARG A 2 -12.59 15.56 14.54
N TYR A 3 -12.78 14.35 14.01
CA TYR A 3 -14.03 13.87 13.40
C TYR A 3 -14.69 12.70 14.15
N ALA A 4 -14.10 12.21 15.25
CA ALA A 4 -14.82 11.31 16.14
C ALA A 4 -15.60 12.17 17.13
N PHE A 5 -16.91 12.28 16.95
CA PHE A 5 -17.76 13.21 17.71
C PHE A 5 -17.74 12.99 19.23
N ASN A 6 -17.36 11.78 19.68
CA ASN A 6 -17.18 11.44 21.09
C ASN A 6 -16.13 10.32 21.29
N ASN A 7 -15.81 10.02 22.55
CA ASN A 7 -14.81 8.99 22.91
C ASN A 7 -15.22 7.57 22.54
N GLU A 8 -16.52 7.27 22.55
CA GLU A 8 -17.04 5.95 22.17
C GLU A 8 -16.82 5.68 20.68
N LEU A 9 -17.18 6.63 19.81
CA LEU A 9 -16.95 6.55 18.36
C LEU A 9 -15.45 6.51 18.05
N LYS A 10 -14.62 7.24 18.81
CA LYS A 10 -13.17 7.17 18.67
C LYS A 10 -12.64 5.75 18.89
N ALA A 11 -13.14 5.04 19.90
CA ALA A 11 -12.78 3.65 20.15
C ALA A 11 -13.25 2.72 19.01
N LYS A 12 -14.51 2.85 18.60
CA LYS A 12 -15.08 2.05 17.49
C LYS A 12 -14.36 2.27 16.16
N TYR A 13 -13.95 3.51 15.85
CA TYR A 13 -13.18 3.80 14.64
C TYR A 13 -11.78 3.22 14.69
N LYS A 14 -11.11 3.25 15.85
CA LYS A 14 -9.82 2.56 16.02
C LYS A 14 -9.97 1.06 15.78
N GLU A 15 -11.00 0.42 16.34
CA GLU A 15 -11.29 -1.00 16.12
C GLU A 15 -11.53 -1.30 14.63
N ALA A 16 -12.37 -0.52 13.96
CA ALA A 16 -12.67 -0.70 12.54
C ALA A 16 -11.44 -0.51 11.64
N ILE A 17 -10.57 0.47 11.93
CA ILE A 17 -9.34 0.69 11.18
C ILE A 17 -8.39 -0.51 11.34
N ILE A 18 -8.22 -1.01 12.57
CA ILE A 18 -7.36 -2.17 12.84
C ILE A 18 -7.93 -3.44 12.18
N ASP A 19 -9.25 -3.64 12.24
CA ASP A 19 -9.91 -4.78 11.61
C ASP A 19 -9.74 -4.76 10.08
N HIS A 20 -9.98 -3.60 9.46
CA HIS A 20 -9.76 -3.42 8.03
C HIS A 20 -8.30 -3.66 7.65
N TRP A 21 -7.35 -3.07 8.37
CA TRP A 21 -5.92 -3.30 8.12
C TRP A 21 -5.57 -4.78 8.20
N LYS A 22 -6.03 -5.52 9.22
CA LYS A 22 -5.79 -6.97 9.36
C LYS A 22 -6.26 -7.76 8.15
N ILE A 23 -7.38 -7.37 7.55
CA ILE A 23 -7.93 -8.00 6.34
C ILE A 23 -7.08 -7.66 5.10
N GLU A 24 -6.61 -6.42 5.00
CA GLU A 24 -5.81 -5.93 3.87
C GLU A 24 -4.33 -6.31 3.93
N ARG A 25 -3.80 -6.80 5.07
CA ARG A 25 -2.36 -7.12 5.23
C ARG A 25 -1.77 -7.98 4.10
N PRO A 26 -2.45 -9.02 3.56
CA PRO A 26 -1.90 -9.82 2.46
C PRO A 26 -1.61 -9.01 1.19
N GLU A 27 -2.30 -7.89 0.99
CA GLU A 27 -2.15 -7.03 -0.18
C GLU A 27 -0.94 -6.08 -0.08
N LYS A 28 -0.37 -5.94 1.12
CA LYS A 28 0.81 -5.09 1.41
C LYS A 28 0.68 -3.67 0.84
N GLU A 29 -0.55 -3.14 0.84
CA GLU A 29 -0.85 -1.85 0.25
C GLU A 29 -0.38 -0.71 1.16
N GLY A 30 0.26 0.30 0.55
CA GLY A 30 0.96 1.36 1.29
C GLY A 30 0.03 2.24 2.12
N ALA A 31 -1.12 2.65 1.59
CA ALA A 31 -2.04 3.54 2.31
C ALA A 31 -2.64 2.85 3.54
N TRP A 32 -3.14 1.63 3.42
CA TRP A 32 -3.75 0.91 4.55
C TRP A 32 -2.75 0.61 5.67
N ASN A 33 -1.51 0.28 5.31
CA ASN A 33 -0.44 0.09 6.29
C ASN A 33 -0.11 1.38 7.05
N ILE A 34 0.03 2.52 6.35
CA ILE A 34 0.33 3.80 7.01
C ILE A 34 -0.88 4.38 7.75
N PHE A 35 -2.12 4.18 7.28
CA PHE A 35 -3.33 4.61 7.98
C PHE A 35 -3.42 4.03 9.40
N THR A 36 -2.95 2.79 9.56
CA THR A 36 -2.93 2.11 10.86
C THR A 36 -2.06 2.82 11.89
N ALA A 37 -0.99 3.49 11.45
CA ALA A 37 -0.12 4.30 12.31
C ALA A 37 -0.85 5.48 12.99
N MET A 38 -2.02 5.89 12.48
CA MET A 38 -2.83 6.92 13.16
C MET A 38 -3.44 6.42 14.48
N VAL A 39 -3.66 5.11 14.60
CA VAL A 39 -4.45 4.50 15.68
C VAL A 39 -3.65 3.50 16.54
N SER A 40 -2.49 3.04 16.04
CA SER A 40 -1.68 1.96 16.61
C SER A 40 -0.19 2.18 16.32
N ASP A 41 0.67 1.81 17.27
CA ASP A 41 2.13 1.72 17.05
C ASP A 41 2.53 0.38 16.40
N GLU A 42 1.62 -0.60 16.39
CA GLU A 42 1.76 -1.87 15.68
C GLU A 42 1.13 -1.74 14.29
N PHE A 43 1.97 -1.62 13.27
CA PHE A 43 1.59 -1.54 11.85
C PHE A 43 2.75 -2.00 10.94
N ASP A 44 2.45 -2.31 9.67
CA ASP A 44 3.43 -2.87 8.73
C ASP A 44 4.24 -1.79 7.98
N LEU A 45 5.07 -1.02 8.70
CA LEU A 45 5.89 0.05 8.10
C LEU A 45 6.81 -0.46 6.98
N LYS A 46 7.43 -1.64 7.16
CA LYS A 46 8.35 -2.21 6.16
C LYS A 46 7.64 -2.51 4.85
N GLU A 47 6.43 -3.06 4.91
CA GLU A 47 5.64 -3.37 3.73
C GLU A 47 5.14 -2.09 3.04
N ALA A 48 4.80 -1.04 3.82
CA ALA A 48 4.49 0.27 3.24
C ALA A 48 5.69 0.91 2.53
N ILE A 49 6.90 0.79 3.09
CA ILE A 49 8.12 1.28 2.46
C ILE A 49 8.42 0.49 1.18
N TRP A 50 8.34 -0.84 1.24
CA TRP A 50 8.48 -1.71 0.06
C TRP A 50 7.49 -1.32 -1.03
N TYR A 51 6.21 -1.14 -0.68
CA TYR A 51 5.18 -0.68 -1.61
C TYR A 51 5.59 0.63 -2.31
N LEU A 52 6.04 1.62 -1.54
CA LEU A 52 6.46 2.93 -2.06
C LEU A 52 7.73 2.87 -2.92
N GLN A 53 8.65 1.95 -2.62
CA GLN A 53 9.90 1.79 -3.35
C GLN A 53 9.69 1.09 -4.70
N GLU A 54 8.84 0.08 -4.73
CA GLU A 54 8.54 -0.70 -5.93
C GLU A 54 7.41 -0.08 -6.77
N HIS A 55 6.73 0.98 -6.32
CA HIS A 55 5.63 1.55 -7.10
C HIS A 55 6.14 2.21 -8.38
N PRO A 56 5.63 1.84 -9.56
CA PRO A 56 5.99 2.49 -10.82
C PRO A 56 5.48 3.94 -10.84
N MET A 57 6.40 4.90 -10.94
CA MET A 57 6.07 6.33 -10.88
C MET A 57 5.56 6.91 -12.20
N ASP A 58 5.66 6.17 -13.31
CA ASP A 58 5.15 6.60 -14.61
C ASP A 58 3.61 6.54 -14.68
N MET A 59 2.99 5.76 -13.79
CA MET A 59 1.54 5.48 -13.76
C MET A 59 0.99 4.89 -15.07
N ILE A 60 1.84 4.40 -15.98
CA ILE A 60 1.43 3.99 -17.32
C ILE A 60 0.77 2.61 -17.30
N ASN A 61 -0.32 2.47 -18.06
CA ASN A 61 -1.01 1.21 -18.25
C ASN A 61 -0.34 0.34 -19.31
N TRP A 62 0.48 -0.57 -18.83
CA TRP A 62 1.11 -1.63 -19.64
C TRP A 62 0.27 -2.91 -19.68
N ASP A 63 0.47 -3.66 -20.76
CA ASP A 63 0.05 -5.06 -20.85
C ASP A 63 0.93 -5.92 -19.94
N ILE A 64 0.29 -6.70 -19.07
CA ILE A 64 0.97 -7.51 -18.05
C ILE A 64 0.35 -8.90 -18.04
N MET A 65 1.21 -9.93 -18.10
CA MET A 65 0.81 -11.34 -18.12
C MET A 65 1.65 -12.15 -17.12
N ASN A 66 1.24 -12.15 -15.86
CA ASN A 66 1.91 -12.89 -14.80
C ASN A 66 1.36 -14.30 -14.62
N SER A 67 0.12 -14.59 -15.04
CA SER A 67 -0.48 -15.93 -14.86
C SER A 67 0.29 -17.09 -15.50
N GLN A 68 1.21 -16.81 -16.42
CA GLN A 68 2.08 -17.79 -17.05
C GLN A 68 3.38 -18.07 -16.28
N ARG A 69 3.68 -17.29 -15.24
CA ARG A 69 4.85 -17.46 -14.39
C ARG A 69 4.79 -18.78 -13.63
N LYS A 70 5.94 -19.46 -13.54
CA LYS A 70 6.07 -20.76 -12.87
C LYS A 70 6.53 -20.64 -11.42
N ASP A 71 7.04 -19.49 -11.05
CA ASP A 71 7.54 -19.16 -9.71
C ASP A 71 6.43 -18.70 -8.76
N ILE A 72 5.24 -18.38 -9.26
CA ILE A 72 4.12 -17.89 -8.45
C ILE A 72 3.23 -19.04 -7.95
N GLY A 73 2.83 -18.99 -6.68
CA GLY A 73 2.00 -20.01 -6.04
C GLY A 73 0.55 -19.56 -5.90
N PHE A 74 -0.36 -20.13 -6.71
CA PHE A 74 -1.79 -19.89 -6.59
C PHE A 74 -2.40 -20.59 -5.36
N ILE A 75 -3.46 -20.00 -4.82
CA ILE A 75 -4.24 -20.57 -3.71
C ILE A 75 -5.68 -20.84 -4.13
N ALA A 76 -6.41 -21.59 -3.29
CA ALA A 76 -7.81 -21.87 -3.51
C ALA A 76 -8.67 -20.59 -3.44
N PRO A 77 -9.80 -20.54 -4.18
CA PRO A 77 -10.73 -19.42 -4.10
C PRO A 77 -11.17 -19.12 -2.67
N ASN A 78 -11.32 -17.83 -2.36
CA ASN A 78 -11.68 -17.32 -1.05
C ASN A 78 -12.50 -16.03 -1.20
N PHE A 79 -13.12 -15.58 -0.11
CA PHE A 79 -14.02 -14.42 -0.14
C PHE A 79 -13.32 -13.10 -0.53
N ARG A 80 -11.99 -13.02 -0.36
CA ARG A 80 -11.16 -11.85 -0.69
C ARG A 80 -10.73 -11.83 -2.14
N ASN A 81 -10.94 -12.91 -2.89
CA ASN A 81 -10.31 -13.10 -4.20
C ASN A 81 -8.78 -12.94 -4.14
N GLN A 82 -8.16 -13.36 -3.03
CA GLN A 82 -6.71 -13.50 -2.95
C GLN A 82 -6.30 -14.69 -3.81
N THR A 83 -5.62 -14.46 -4.93
CA THR A 83 -5.30 -15.53 -5.89
C THR A 83 -3.95 -16.18 -5.63
N LEU A 84 -3.04 -15.48 -4.93
CA LEU A 84 -1.66 -15.92 -4.66
C LEU A 84 -1.37 -16.07 -3.17
N LYS A 85 -0.37 -16.91 -2.85
CA LYS A 85 0.18 -17.04 -1.49
C LYS A 85 0.78 -15.74 -0.98
N GLU A 86 1.55 -15.08 -1.84
CA GLU A 86 2.19 -13.79 -1.60
C GLU A 86 1.82 -12.85 -2.73
N VAL A 87 1.53 -11.58 -2.41
CA VAL A 87 1.26 -10.56 -3.42
C VAL A 87 2.53 -10.24 -4.20
N LEU A 88 2.39 -9.99 -5.51
CA LEU A 88 3.51 -9.57 -6.34
C LEU A 88 3.97 -8.15 -5.99
N PRO A 89 5.25 -7.82 -6.25
CA PRO A 89 5.72 -6.44 -6.22
C PRO A 89 4.84 -5.48 -7.04
N PRO A 90 4.61 -4.24 -6.56
CA PRO A 90 3.85 -3.21 -7.28
C PRO A 90 4.30 -2.95 -8.73
N ASP A 91 5.59 -3.03 -9.03
CA ASP A 91 6.16 -2.89 -10.38
C ASP A 91 5.98 -4.13 -11.27
N GLU A 92 5.71 -5.29 -10.67
CA GLU A 92 5.46 -6.52 -11.41
C GLU A 92 3.99 -6.75 -11.74
N ARG A 93 3.06 -5.90 -11.29
CA ARG A 93 1.61 -6.09 -11.46
C ARG A 93 0.92 -4.84 -11.98
N PRO A 94 -0.31 -4.95 -12.50
CA PRO A 94 -1.07 -3.77 -12.93
C PRO A 94 -1.18 -2.74 -11.81
N ILE A 95 -1.00 -1.47 -12.17
CA ILE A 95 -1.23 -0.35 -11.26
C ILE A 95 -2.69 -0.33 -10.86
N GLN A 96 -2.93 -0.23 -9.55
CA GLN A 96 -4.25 -0.31 -8.95
C GLN A 96 -4.41 0.74 -7.88
N ARG A 97 -5.60 1.34 -7.82
CA ARG A 97 -5.98 2.27 -6.75
C ARG A 97 -6.07 1.54 -5.41
N HIS A 98 -6.09 2.29 -4.32
CA HIS A 98 -6.17 1.75 -2.95
C HIS A 98 -7.38 0.82 -2.68
N ASN A 99 -8.43 0.90 -3.51
CA ASN A 99 -9.61 0.04 -3.44
C ASN A 99 -9.63 -1.09 -4.50
N GLY A 100 -8.55 -1.23 -5.28
CA GLY A 100 -8.34 -2.36 -6.18
C GLY A 100 -7.89 -3.61 -5.41
N ASN A 101 -7.95 -4.77 -6.05
CA ASN A 101 -7.49 -6.02 -5.46
C ASN A 101 -6.07 -6.31 -5.94
N MET A 102 -5.11 -6.22 -5.01
CA MET A 102 -3.70 -6.35 -5.31
C MET A 102 -3.30 -7.73 -5.91
N PHE A 103 -4.18 -8.73 -5.83
CA PHE A 103 -4.05 -10.05 -6.46
C PHE A 103 -4.60 -10.16 -7.89
N ASN A 104 -5.04 -9.04 -8.49
CA ASN A 104 -5.22 -8.93 -9.93
C ASN A 104 -3.84 -8.76 -10.59
N ILE A 105 -3.29 -9.87 -11.09
CA ILE A 105 -1.90 -9.93 -11.57
C ILE A 105 -1.74 -9.79 -13.08
N ASP A 106 -2.83 -9.80 -13.84
CA ASP A 106 -2.82 -9.67 -15.30
C ASP A 106 -3.58 -8.42 -15.75
N ARG A 107 -3.15 -7.81 -16.86
CA ARG A 107 -3.87 -6.76 -17.58
C ARG A 107 -3.66 -6.95 -19.08
N LYS A 108 -4.77 -6.99 -19.82
CA LYS A 108 -4.80 -7.03 -21.29
C LYS A 108 -5.37 -5.71 -21.82
N GLY A 109 -4.83 -5.21 -22.92
CA GLY A 109 -5.20 -3.94 -23.54
C GLY A 109 -4.45 -2.70 -23.01
N GLY A 110 -3.46 -2.86 -22.14
CA GLY A 110 -2.52 -1.81 -21.77
C GLY A 110 -1.51 -1.59 -22.90
N ASN A 111 -1.66 -0.49 -23.63
CA ASN A 111 -0.81 -0.17 -24.79
C ASN A 111 0.02 1.10 -24.58
N GLY A 112 0.20 1.52 -23.32
CA GLY A 112 0.94 2.73 -22.98
C GLY A 112 0.21 4.05 -23.30
N ASN A 113 -1.04 4.00 -23.78
CA ASN A 113 -1.83 5.20 -24.11
C ASN A 113 -2.77 5.65 -22.98
N GLY A 114 -2.65 5.07 -21.78
CA GLY A 114 -3.46 5.41 -20.63
C GLY A 114 -2.62 5.40 -19.37
N GLU A 115 -3.05 6.21 -18.40
CA GLU A 115 -2.38 6.37 -17.10
C GLU A 115 -3.39 6.16 -15.97
N GLU A 116 -2.91 5.64 -14.84
CA GLU A 116 -3.70 5.45 -13.64
C GLU A 116 -3.51 6.62 -12.67
N SER A 117 -4.56 7.42 -12.54
CA SER A 117 -4.65 8.49 -11.55
C SER A 117 -3.56 9.58 -11.68
N ALA A 118 -3.62 10.60 -10.82
CA ALA A 118 -2.69 11.73 -10.84
C ALA A 118 -1.47 11.52 -9.90
N GLY A 119 -1.04 10.27 -9.70
CA GLY A 119 0.05 9.91 -8.78
C GLY A 119 -0.32 9.91 -7.29
N ASP A 120 -1.59 10.13 -6.96
CA ASP A 120 -2.11 10.09 -5.58
C ASP A 120 -1.92 8.73 -4.90
N ILE A 121 -1.91 7.65 -5.68
CA ILE A 121 -1.63 6.28 -5.20
C ILE A 121 -0.28 6.20 -4.46
N TRP A 122 0.72 6.93 -4.94
CA TRP A 122 2.03 7.02 -4.26
C TRP A 122 2.07 8.18 -3.25
N LEU A 123 1.55 9.35 -3.65
CA LEU A 123 1.67 10.58 -2.86
C LEU A 123 0.92 10.48 -1.53
N LEU A 124 -0.27 9.87 -1.50
CA LEU A 124 -1.07 9.76 -0.27
C LEU A 124 -0.35 8.99 0.84
N PRO A 125 0.05 7.71 0.66
CA PRO A 125 0.77 6.97 1.68
C PRO A 125 2.10 7.62 2.07
N TYR A 126 2.84 8.15 1.09
CA TYR A 126 4.11 8.82 1.35
C TYR A 126 3.92 10.03 2.27
N TRP A 127 3.08 10.99 1.87
CA TRP A 127 2.89 12.23 2.63
C TRP A 127 2.20 11.99 3.97
N MET A 128 1.30 11.02 4.05
CA MET A 128 0.72 10.59 5.32
C MET A 128 1.81 10.05 6.26
N GLY A 129 2.72 9.21 5.77
CA GLY A 129 3.84 8.68 6.57
C GLY A 129 4.80 9.79 7.02
N ARG A 130 5.07 10.78 6.17
CA ARG A 130 5.86 11.97 6.53
C ARG A 130 5.16 12.82 7.59
N TYR A 131 3.85 13.04 7.45
CA TYR A 131 3.05 13.82 8.40
C TYR A 131 2.98 13.16 9.78
N LEU A 132 2.86 11.83 9.82
CA LEU A 132 2.86 11.05 11.06
C LEU A 132 4.26 10.83 11.66
N GLY A 133 5.33 11.22 10.93
CA GLY A 133 6.71 11.05 11.38
C GLY A 133 7.24 9.62 11.32
N VAL A 134 6.50 8.69 10.71
CA VAL A 134 6.91 7.28 10.55
C VAL A 134 7.77 7.04 9.32
N ILE A 135 7.74 7.98 8.37
CA ILE A 135 8.69 8.06 7.26
C ILE A 135 9.52 9.34 7.46
N SER A 136 10.84 9.22 7.50
CA SER A 136 11.76 10.34 7.55
C SER A 136 12.48 10.53 6.22
N GLY A 137 12.94 11.76 5.94
CA GLY A 137 13.91 11.96 4.88
C GLY A 137 15.25 11.31 5.23
N SER A 138 16.11 11.13 4.23
CA SER A 138 17.49 10.73 4.45
C SER A 138 18.16 11.72 5.42
N VAL A 139 18.71 11.23 6.53
CA VAL A 139 19.53 12.06 7.41
C VAL A 139 20.84 12.33 6.66
N THR A 140 20.92 13.46 5.95
CA THR A 140 22.21 13.96 5.47
C THR A 140 22.99 14.40 6.70
N GLY A 141 23.92 13.54 7.15
CA GLY A 141 24.73 13.77 8.34
C GLY A 141 25.41 15.13 8.30
N ASN A 142 24.93 16.06 9.14
CA ASN A 142 25.61 17.30 9.47
C ASN A 142 25.24 17.73 10.89
N GLU A 143 25.26 16.79 11.84
CA GLU A 143 25.46 17.15 13.24
C GLU A 143 26.97 17.17 13.50
N LYS A 144 27.57 18.35 13.34
CA LYS A 144 28.84 18.64 14.00
C LYS A 144 28.60 18.49 15.50
N VAL A 145 29.17 17.43 16.08
CA VAL A 145 29.35 17.29 17.52
C VAL A 145 29.99 18.58 18.03
N LYS A 146 29.20 19.41 18.74
CA LYS A 146 29.76 20.47 19.55
C LYS A 146 30.38 19.80 20.78
N LYS A 147 31.70 19.99 20.92
CA LYS A 147 32.42 19.75 22.18
C LYS A 147 31.84 20.61 23.29
#